data_AF-A0A7K3LVE1-F1
#
_entry.id   AF-A0A7K3LVE1-F1
#
_cell.length_a   1.000
_cell.length_b   1.000
_cell.length_c   1.000
_cell.angle_alpha   90.00
_cell.angle_beta   90.00
_cell.angle_gamma   90.00
#
_symmetry.space_group_name_H-M   'P 1'
#
loop_
_entity.id
_entity.type
_entity.pdbx_description
1 polymer ?
#
loop_
_entity_poly.entity_id
_entity_poly.type
_entity_poly.pdbx_seq_one_letter_code
_entity_poly.pdbx_strand_id
1 'polypeptide(L)'
;MHQALNPPRRGQCTRYGDLSAAPISTIVALATSVWPEPVKRRRSRNRGLDKIGDYLRGYPGETWQQRWNACNLNTELLPAGDASPTGTTTARAEFAQGLEALFALRVIRPTLQALRANKLLCYSREFAQAESDPELERFITAVDETDASDKFKRWAVFDVCTALTYQGIPFADLTPEAFMDYAVRTRALTDRNGEHLGKYVGHLAWQVLHGCGHFRASAPPTLRGALRAPQLTTTQMVDQYPVRNKPVRQLLIEYLNRRGAEVDYASLTRQAHLITKLFWLAIEQLNTEQTDLRISQELYARWREHITVCDDGSPRTDQAGILSAVRTMYFDINLWATHEPEKWAHWAAPCPVPRSDIRMLMNHCQRSCNSPG
;
A
#
# COMPACT_ATOMS: atom_id res chain seq x y z
N MET A 1 -10.27 6.40 -20.53
CA MET A 1 -11.66 6.54 -20.06
C MET A 1 -12.01 5.32 -19.20
N HIS A 2 -11.75 5.39 -17.89
CA HIS A 2 -12.27 4.40 -16.93
C HIS A 2 -13.18 5.16 -15.96
N GLN A 3 -14.45 5.25 -16.33
CA GLN A 3 -15.51 5.65 -15.41
C GLN A 3 -15.67 4.52 -14.38
N ALA A 4 -15.23 4.77 -13.16
CA ALA A 4 -15.57 3.96 -12.00
C ALA A 4 -17.06 4.19 -11.70
N LEU A 5 -17.92 3.38 -12.32
CA LEU A 5 -19.31 3.23 -11.91
C LEU A 5 -19.33 2.43 -10.59
N ASN A 6 -19.19 3.13 -9.47
CA ASN A 6 -19.64 2.60 -8.20
C ASN A 6 -21.17 2.64 -8.20
N PRO A 7 -21.87 1.50 -8.01
CA PRO A 7 -23.31 1.55 -7.81
C PRO A 7 -23.63 2.30 -6.50
N PRO A 8 -24.75 3.01 -6.41
CA PRO A 8 -25.18 3.65 -5.17
C PRO A 8 -25.50 2.55 -4.14
N ARG A 9 -24.61 2.32 -3.18
CA ARG A 9 -24.87 1.40 -2.06
C ARG A 9 -25.87 2.06 -1.11
N ARG A 10 -26.87 1.28 -0.68
CA ARG A 10 -28.01 1.64 0.18
C ARG A 10 -27.63 2.68 1.25
N GLY A 11 -28.49 3.67 1.44
CA GLY A 11 -28.31 4.76 2.39
C GLY A 11 -27.85 4.28 3.76
N GLN A 12 -26.96 5.06 4.39
CA GLN A 12 -26.39 4.82 5.71
C GLN A 12 -27.49 4.79 6.78
N CYS A 13 -28.25 3.70 6.89
CA CYS A 13 -28.98 3.40 8.11
C CYS A 13 -27.94 2.96 9.14
N THR A 14 -27.48 3.91 9.95
CA THR A 14 -26.74 3.56 11.17
C THR A 14 -27.69 2.81 12.11
N ARG A 15 -27.16 2.01 13.02
CA ARG A 15 -27.94 1.37 14.11
C ARG A 15 -28.82 2.38 14.87
N TYR A 16 -28.45 3.64 14.86
CA TYR A 16 -29.08 4.73 15.59
C TYR A 16 -30.05 5.57 14.74
N GLY A 17 -30.38 5.12 13.53
CA GLY A 17 -31.21 5.84 12.57
C GLY A 17 -30.41 6.82 11.71
N ASP A 18 -31.11 7.79 11.11
CA ASP A 18 -30.47 8.83 10.31
C ASP A 18 -29.92 9.94 11.20
N LEU A 19 -28.58 10.01 11.29
CA LEU A 19 -27.86 11.06 12.02
C LEU A 19 -27.32 12.15 11.08
N SER A 20 -27.58 12.07 9.78
CA SER A 20 -26.91 12.88 8.75
C SER A 20 -27.12 14.39 8.93
N ALA A 21 -28.28 14.80 9.41
CA ALA A 21 -28.64 16.20 9.71
C ALA A 21 -29.06 16.41 11.19
N ALA A 22 -28.79 15.44 12.06
CA ALA A 22 -29.16 15.55 13.46
C ALA A 22 -28.40 16.71 14.16
N PRO A 23 -29.05 17.47 15.07
CA PRO A 23 -28.35 18.47 15.87
C PRO A 23 -27.17 17.86 16.64
N ILE A 24 -26.06 18.60 16.78
CA ILE A 24 -24.87 18.08 17.47
C ILE A 24 -25.18 17.67 18.92
N SER A 25 -26.11 18.36 19.59
CA SER A 25 -26.58 18.02 20.93
C SER A 25 -27.21 16.63 21.00
N THR A 26 -27.91 16.20 19.94
CA THR A 26 -28.46 14.85 19.83
C THR A 26 -27.35 13.81 19.71
N ILE A 27 -26.31 14.11 18.92
CA ILE A 27 -25.14 13.24 18.77
C ILE A 27 -24.37 13.16 20.09
N VAL A 28 -24.22 14.26 20.84
CA VAL A 28 -23.60 14.29 22.18
C VAL A 28 -24.39 13.46 23.20
N ALA A 29 -25.71 13.56 23.18
CA ALA A 29 -26.58 12.75 24.03
C ALA A 29 -26.44 11.25 23.71
N LEU A 30 -26.43 10.89 22.42
CA LEU A 30 -26.21 9.53 21.95
C LEU A 30 -24.82 9.01 22.35
N ALA A 31 -23.76 9.79 22.13
CA ALA A 31 -22.39 9.44 22.53
C ALA A 31 -22.28 9.22 24.06
N THR A 32 -23.07 9.95 24.85
CA THR A 32 -23.14 9.77 26.30
C THR A 32 -23.82 8.46 26.69
N SER A 33 -24.86 8.02 25.97
CA SER A 33 -25.51 6.74 26.22
C SER A 33 -24.70 5.53 25.72
N VAL A 34 -24.03 5.66 24.58
CA VAL A 34 -23.25 4.58 23.96
C VAL A 34 -21.96 4.29 24.75
N TRP A 35 -21.29 5.34 25.24
CA TRP A 35 -20.02 5.20 25.95
C TRP A 35 -20.11 5.72 27.39
N PRO A 36 -20.56 4.88 28.35
CA PRO A 36 -20.65 5.21 29.76
C PRO A 36 -19.26 5.21 30.42
N GLU A 37 -18.44 6.20 30.07
CA GLU A 37 -17.07 6.35 30.55
C GLU A 37 -16.97 7.16 31.86
N PRO A 38 -15.80 7.11 32.54
CA PRO A 38 -15.51 8.01 33.66
C PRO A 38 -15.77 9.47 33.29
N VAL A 39 -16.33 10.23 34.24
CA VAL A 39 -16.86 11.59 34.02
C VAL A 39 -15.89 12.52 33.27
N LYS A 40 -14.58 12.44 33.58
CA LYS A 40 -13.55 13.28 32.93
C LYS A 40 -13.43 13.01 31.43
N ARG A 41 -13.43 11.75 31.01
CA ARG A 41 -13.28 11.35 29.60
C ARG A 41 -14.54 11.65 28.80
N ARG A 42 -15.71 11.37 29.39
CA ARG A 42 -17.01 11.77 28.84
C ARG A 42 -17.09 13.27 28.60
N ARG A 43 -16.72 14.11 29.58
CA ARG A 43 -16.73 15.58 29.43
C ARG A 43 -15.80 16.05 28.31
N SER A 44 -14.62 15.44 28.19
CA SER A 44 -13.64 15.73 27.13
C SER A 44 -14.21 15.43 25.74
N ARG A 45 -14.76 14.21 25.54
CA ARG A 45 -15.42 13.84 24.27
C ARG A 45 -16.60 14.75 23.94
N ASN A 46 -17.47 15.05 24.90
CA ASN A 46 -18.65 15.89 24.66
C ASN A 46 -18.25 17.31 24.21
N ARG A 47 -17.26 17.92 24.88
CA ARG A 47 -16.68 19.20 24.42
C ARG A 47 -16.03 19.09 23.05
N GLY A 48 -15.38 17.95 22.78
CA GLY A 48 -14.81 17.63 21.49
C GLY A 48 -15.85 17.60 20.37
N LEU A 49 -16.97 16.93 20.61
CA LEU A 49 -18.12 16.86 19.69
C LEU A 49 -18.73 18.25 19.43
N ASP A 50 -18.89 19.07 20.47
CA ASP A 50 -19.38 20.45 20.30
C ASP A 50 -18.41 21.26 19.43
N LYS A 51 -17.10 21.21 19.73
CA LYS A 51 -16.06 21.94 19.01
C LYS A 51 -15.91 21.51 17.55
N ILE A 52 -15.89 20.21 17.28
CA ILE A 52 -15.80 19.70 15.90
C ILE A 52 -17.11 19.99 15.14
N GLY A 53 -18.25 19.95 15.82
CA GLY A 53 -19.55 20.32 15.25
C GLY A 53 -19.61 21.80 14.87
N ASP A 54 -19.11 22.69 15.72
CA ASP A 54 -18.96 24.13 15.42
C ASP A 54 -18.02 24.34 14.22
N TYR A 55 -16.87 23.65 14.21
CA TYR A 55 -15.92 23.69 13.10
C TYR A 55 -16.57 23.27 11.76
N LEU A 56 -17.26 22.13 11.74
CA LEU A 56 -17.92 21.62 10.53
C LEU A 56 -19.08 22.53 10.08
N ARG A 57 -19.77 23.21 11.01
CA ARG A 57 -20.84 24.17 10.68
C ARG A 57 -20.33 25.38 9.88
N GLY A 58 -19.04 25.69 9.95
CA GLY A 58 -18.40 26.71 9.12
C GLY A 58 -18.27 26.38 7.63
N TYR A 59 -18.49 25.11 7.24
CA TYR A 59 -18.38 24.64 5.86
C TYR A 59 -19.75 24.41 5.23
N PRO A 60 -19.90 24.53 3.89
CA PRO A 60 -21.17 24.35 3.21
C PRO A 60 -21.68 22.91 3.28
N GLY A 61 -23.01 22.74 3.34
CA GLY A 61 -23.68 21.45 3.34
C GLY A 61 -24.87 21.38 4.30
N GLU A 62 -25.87 20.59 3.97
CA GLU A 62 -27.03 20.30 4.81
C GLU A 62 -26.78 19.12 5.76
N THR A 63 -25.93 18.18 5.35
CA THR A 63 -25.54 17.02 6.18
C THR A 63 -24.11 17.15 6.73
N TRP A 64 -23.84 16.45 7.83
CA TRP A 64 -22.49 16.33 8.39
C TRP A 64 -21.49 15.76 7.38
N GLN A 65 -21.91 14.84 6.52
CA GLN A 65 -21.06 14.28 5.47
C GLN A 65 -20.72 15.31 4.39
N GLN A 66 -21.67 16.16 3.98
CA GLN A 66 -21.40 17.23 3.01
C GLN A 66 -20.40 18.25 3.58
N ARG A 67 -20.60 18.65 4.85
CA ARG A 67 -19.69 19.55 5.56
C ARG A 67 -18.29 18.95 5.72
N TRP A 68 -18.21 17.66 6.05
CA TRP A 68 -16.96 16.91 6.10
C TRP A 68 -16.23 16.92 4.74
N ASN A 69 -16.95 16.64 3.65
CA ASN A 69 -16.35 16.58 2.32
C ASN A 69 -15.75 17.92 1.90
N ALA A 70 -16.30 19.04 2.37
CA ALA A 70 -15.85 20.40 2.06
C ALA A 70 -14.74 20.91 3.01
N CYS A 71 -14.52 20.28 4.17
CA CYS A 71 -13.61 20.81 5.18
C CYS A 71 -12.14 20.38 5.02
N ASN A 72 -11.22 21.20 5.54
CA ASN A 72 -9.78 20.98 5.41
C ASN A 72 -9.29 19.68 6.08
N LEU A 73 -10.05 19.13 7.02
CA LEU A 73 -9.75 17.82 7.62
C LEU A 73 -9.78 16.69 6.57
N ASN A 74 -10.57 16.86 5.50
CA ASN A 74 -10.70 15.88 4.43
C ASN A 74 -10.00 16.31 3.14
N THR A 75 -10.02 17.60 2.79
CA THR A 75 -9.44 18.10 1.53
C THR A 75 -7.93 18.31 1.62
N GLU A 76 -7.44 18.83 2.74
CA GLU A 76 -6.01 19.09 3.00
C GLU A 76 -5.40 18.05 3.94
N LEU A 77 -6.19 17.06 4.36
CA LEU A 77 -5.80 16.02 5.33
C LEU A 77 -5.26 16.60 6.65
N LEU A 78 -5.77 17.77 7.05
CA LEU A 78 -5.39 18.42 8.30
C LEU A 78 -5.78 17.52 9.49
N PRO A 79 -4.84 17.14 10.38
CA PRO A 79 -5.20 16.39 11.58
C PRO A 79 -6.14 17.20 12.46
N ALA A 80 -7.18 16.57 13.02
CA ALA A 80 -8.23 17.24 13.78
C ALA A 80 -7.70 18.05 14.96
N GLY A 81 -6.65 17.55 15.62
CA GLY A 81 -6.00 18.28 16.70
C GLY A 81 -5.41 19.61 16.24
N ASP A 82 -4.87 19.68 15.02
CA ASP A 82 -4.29 20.90 14.43
C ASP A 82 -5.35 21.93 14.03
N ALA A 83 -6.61 21.51 13.85
CA ALA A 83 -7.73 22.42 13.62
C ALA A 83 -8.21 23.15 14.89
N SER A 84 -7.65 22.84 16.07
CA SER A 84 -7.99 23.49 17.33
C SER A 84 -7.53 24.96 17.38
N PRO A 85 -8.44 25.94 17.55
CA PRO A 85 -8.07 27.37 17.57
C PRO A 85 -7.11 27.77 18.69
N THR A 86 -7.11 27.03 19.81
CA THR A 86 -6.32 27.35 21.00
C THR A 86 -4.98 26.62 21.07
N GLY A 87 -4.74 25.62 20.21
CA GLY A 87 -3.47 24.89 20.11
C GLY A 87 -3.01 24.08 21.34
N THR A 88 -3.69 24.17 22.49
CA THR A 88 -3.28 23.44 23.71
C THR A 88 -3.41 21.93 23.57
N THR A 89 -2.55 21.15 24.25
CA THR A 89 -2.61 19.68 24.24
C THR A 89 -4.00 19.12 24.55
N THR A 90 -4.68 19.70 25.55
CA THR A 90 -6.04 19.31 25.92
C THR A 90 -7.04 19.61 24.80
N ALA A 91 -6.99 20.80 24.21
CA ALA A 91 -7.92 21.16 23.14
C ALA A 91 -7.69 20.30 21.87
N ARG A 92 -6.43 20.00 21.53
CA ARG A 92 -6.08 19.09 20.44
C ARG A 92 -6.66 17.69 20.67
N ALA A 93 -6.56 17.18 21.90
CA ALA A 93 -7.12 15.88 22.28
C ALA A 93 -8.66 15.87 22.25
N GLU A 94 -9.31 16.93 22.73
CA GLU A 94 -10.77 17.07 22.64
C GLU A 94 -11.24 17.04 21.18
N PHE A 95 -10.59 17.78 20.27
CA PHE A 95 -10.92 17.75 18.83
C PHE A 95 -10.77 16.35 18.22
N ALA A 96 -9.67 15.66 18.52
CA ALA A 96 -9.45 14.29 18.03
C ALA A 96 -10.53 13.32 18.55
N GLN A 97 -10.89 13.40 19.84
CA GLN A 97 -11.95 12.57 20.45
C GLN A 97 -13.34 12.85 19.87
N GLY A 98 -13.64 14.12 19.58
CA GLY A 98 -14.87 14.49 18.88
C GLY A 98 -14.96 13.84 17.51
N LEU A 99 -13.85 13.86 16.75
CA LEU A 99 -13.79 13.22 15.45
C LEU A 99 -13.84 11.69 15.52
N GLU A 100 -13.15 11.06 16.49
CA GLU A 100 -13.26 9.62 16.81
C GLU A 100 -14.73 9.21 16.97
N ALA A 101 -15.48 9.97 17.78
CA ALA A 101 -16.88 9.69 18.06
C ALA A 101 -17.77 9.81 16.82
N LEU A 102 -17.55 10.81 15.95
CA LEU A 102 -18.33 10.98 14.71
C LEU A 102 -18.08 9.83 13.73
N PHE A 103 -16.85 9.32 13.65
CA PHE A 103 -16.52 8.15 12.84
C PHE A 103 -17.10 6.86 13.44
N ALA A 104 -16.96 6.68 14.75
CA ALA A 104 -17.43 5.48 15.45
C ALA A 104 -18.96 5.36 15.46
N LEU A 105 -19.70 6.47 15.55
CA LEU A 105 -21.16 6.49 15.40
C LEU A 105 -21.63 6.44 13.94
N ARG A 106 -20.70 6.38 12.97
CA ARG A 106 -20.96 6.47 11.53
C ARG A 106 -21.76 7.69 11.09
N VAL A 107 -21.65 8.80 11.82
CA VAL A 107 -22.22 10.09 11.39
C VAL A 107 -21.47 10.60 10.15
N ILE A 108 -20.16 10.37 10.13
CA ILE A 108 -19.27 10.71 9.02
C ILE A 108 -18.53 9.46 8.58
N ARG A 109 -18.50 9.25 7.27
CA ARG A 109 -17.62 8.29 6.62
C ARG A 109 -16.41 9.05 6.06
N PRO A 110 -15.22 8.91 6.67
CA PRO A 110 -14.01 9.54 6.17
C PRO A 110 -13.42 8.80 4.97
N THR A 111 -12.58 9.51 4.20
CA THR A 111 -11.63 8.84 3.32
C THR A 111 -10.56 8.13 4.15
N LEU A 112 -9.95 7.08 3.59
CA LEU A 112 -8.89 6.35 4.29
C LEU A 112 -7.71 7.27 4.66
N GLN A 113 -7.35 8.22 3.79
CA GLN A 113 -6.30 9.19 4.03
C GLN A 113 -6.62 10.09 5.22
N ALA A 114 -7.82 10.68 5.25
CA ALA A 114 -8.22 11.58 6.33
C ALA A 114 -8.33 10.86 7.68
N LEU A 115 -8.83 9.61 7.71
CA LEU A 115 -8.82 8.81 8.94
C LEU A 115 -7.39 8.58 9.44
N ARG A 116 -6.46 8.20 8.55
CA ARG A 116 -5.06 7.91 8.93
C ARG A 116 -4.20 9.13 9.21
N ALA A 117 -4.59 10.32 8.76
CA ALA A 117 -3.93 11.57 9.13
C ALA A 117 -4.06 11.87 10.65
N ASN A 118 -5.01 11.22 11.33
CA ASN A 118 -5.29 11.43 12.73
C ASN A 118 -4.67 10.37 13.65
N LYS A 119 -4.24 10.80 14.85
CA LYS A 119 -3.82 9.90 15.93
C LYS A 119 -5.02 9.49 16.77
N LEU A 120 -5.73 8.45 16.33
CA LEU A 120 -6.96 7.97 16.96
C LEU A 120 -6.66 6.84 17.97
N LEU A 121 -6.19 7.20 19.17
CA LEU A 121 -5.64 6.27 20.16
C LEU A 121 -6.65 5.28 20.73
N CYS A 122 -7.92 5.66 20.82
CA CYS A 122 -8.96 4.82 21.43
C CYS A 122 -9.99 4.30 20.44
N TYR A 123 -9.78 4.60 19.17
CA TYR A 123 -10.74 4.37 18.10
C TYR A 123 -11.34 2.97 18.09
N SER A 124 -10.50 1.94 18.09
CA SER A 124 -10.96 0.56 17.96
C SER A 124 -11.92 0.15 19.06
N ARG A 125 -11.66 0.62 20.30
CA ARG A 125 -12.52 0.36 21.46
C ARG A 125 -13.84 1.10 21.33
N GLU A 126 -13.80 2.38 20.99
CA GLU A 126 -15.00 3.20 20.88
C GLU A 126 -15.89 2.73 19.72
N PHE A 127 -15.28 2.38 18.58
CA PHE A 127 -15.95 1.80 17.42
C PHE A 127 -16.63 0.48 17.76
N ALA A 128 -15.92 -0.48 18.37
CA ALA A 128 -16.49 -1.78 18.74
C ALA A 128 -17.70 -1.63 19.69
N GLN A 129 -17.60 -0.74 20.67
CA GLN A 129 -18.70 -0.44 21.60
C GLN A 129 -19.91 0.21 20.90
N ALA A 130 -19.68 1.09 19.92
CA ALA A 130 -20.77 1.70 19.16
C ALA A 130 -21.46 0.69 18.24
N GLU A 131 -20.68 -0.12 17.52
CA GLU A 131 -21.25 -1.19 16.68
C GLU A 131 -22.04 -2.19 17.52
N SER A 132 -21.50 -2.62 18.66
CA SER A 132 -22.07 -3.67 19.51
C SER A 132 -22.41 -4.94 18.71
N ASP A 133 -21.54 -5.26 17.74
CA ASP A 133 -21.67 -6.42 16.87
C ASP A 133 -21.04 -7.65 17.56
N PRO A 134 -21.82 -8.70 17.88
CA PRO A 134 -21.29 -9.90 18.53
C PRO A 134 -20.16 -10.59 17.76
N GLU A 135 -20.18 -10.54 16.42
CA GLU A 135 -19.15 -11.17 15.59
C GLU A 135 -17.86 -10.34 15.60
N LEU A 136 -17.95 -9.02 15.68
CA LEU A 136 -16.79 -8.15 15.88
C LEU A 136 -16.16 -8.39 17.26
N GLU A 137 -16.97 -8.52 18.31
CA GLU A 137 -16.49 -8.85 19.66
C GLU A 137 -15.81 -10.22 19.70
N ARG A 138 -16.37 -11.23 19.03
CA ARG A 138 -15.74 -12.56 18.87
C ARG A 138 -14.38 -12.47 18.18
N PHE A 139 -14.27 -11.64 17.14
CA PHE A 139 -12.98 -11.38 16.49
C PHE A 139 -11.98 -10.70 17.45
N ILE A 140 -12.41 -9.72 18.24
CA ILE A 140 -11.56 -9.03 19.22
C ILE A 140 -11.04 -10.03 20.27
N THR A 141 -11.91 -10.86 20.83
CA THR A 141 -11.52 -11.93 21.76
C THR A 141 -10.50 -12.88 21.11
N ALA A 142 -10.75 -13.31 19.87
CA ALA A 142 -9.82 -14.17 19.15
C ALA A 142 -8.44 -13.50 18.90
N VAL A 143 -8.40 -12.17 18.69
CA VAL A 143 -7.12 -11.44 18.62
C VAL A 143 -6.42 -11.43 19.98
N ASP A 144 -7.14 -11.18 21.06
CA ASP A 144 -6.59 -11.11 22.41
C ASP A 144 -6.03 -12.46 22.89
N GLU A 145 -6.60 -13.57 22.44
CA GLU A 145 -6.14 -14.94 22.71
C GLU A 145 -4.87 -15.35 21.93
N THR A 146 -4.43 -14.56 20.95
CA THR A 146 -3.18 -14.87 20.22
C THR A 146 -1.92 -14.66 21.06
N ASP A 147 -0.84 -15.37 20.72
CA ASP A 147 0.50 -15.15 21.32
C ASP A 147 1.22 -13.89 20.81
N ALA A 148 0.55 -13.05 20.01
CA ALA A 148 1.14 -11.81 19.49
C ALA A 148 1.32 -10.76 20.60
N SER A 149 2.25 -9.82 20.41
CA SER A 149 2.41 -8.71 21.36
C SER A 149 1.20 -7.76 21.34
N ASP A 150 0.91 -7.11 22.47
CA ASP A 150 -0.20 -6.15 22.64
C ASP A 150 -0.20 -5.03 21.59
N LYS A 151 0.97 -4.69 21.06
CA LYS A 151 1.10 -3.72 19.97
C LYS A 151 0.46 -4.24 18.69
N PHE A 152 0.75 -5.48 18.28
CA PHE A 152 0.17 -6.08 17.09
C PHE A 152 -1.31 -6.39 17.27
N LYS A 153 -1.73 -6.82 18.46
CA LYS A 153 -3.16 -7.02 18.80
C LYS A 153 -3.97 -5.73 18.60
N ARG A 154 -3.51 -4.62 19.19
CA ARG A 154 -4.15 -3.30 19.01
C ARG A 154 -4.21 -2.86 17.55
N TRP A 155 -3.15 -3.11 16.78
CA TRP A 155 -3.12 -2.80 15.35
C TRP A 155 -4.10 -3.66 14.55
N ALA A 156 -4.22 -4.95 14.84
CA ALA A 156 -5.16 -5.83 14.15
C ALA A 156 -6.61 -5.38 14.34
N VAL A 157 -7.00 -5.04 15.57
CA VAL A 157 -8.34 -4.53 15.85
C VAL A 157 -8.55 -3.16 15.19
N PHE A 158 -7.56 -2.28 15.26
CA PHE A 158 -7.62 -0.97 14.58
C PHE A 158 -7.77 -1.10 13.07
N ASP A 159 -7.07 -2.05 12.45
CA ASP A 159 -7.13 -2.30 11.01
C ASP A 159 -8.53 -2.72 10.57
N VAL A 160 -9.17 -3.63 11.32
CA VAL A 160 -10.56 -4.05 11.06
C VAL A 160 -11.52 -2.88 11.26
N CYS A 161 -11.48 -2.19 12.39
CA CYS A 161 -12.37 -1.05 12.65
C CYS A 161 -12.24 0.03 11.58
N THR A 162 -11.00 0.33 11.16
CA THR A 162 -10.73 1.28 10.08
C THR A 162 -11.33 0.79 8.76
N ALA A 163 -11.14 -0.48 8.40
CA ALA A 163 -11.69 -1.07 7.18
C ALA A 163 -13.23 -0.93 7.12
N LEU A 164 -13.92 -1.28 8.21
CA LEU A 164 -15.37 -1.14 8.32
C LEU A 164 -15.83 0.32 8.17
N THR A 165 -15.10 1.23 8.80
CA THR A 165 -15.42 2.67 8.81
C THR A 165 -15.30 3.29 7.41
N TYR A 166 -14.13 3.19 6.78
CA TYR A 166 -13.92 3.87 5.49
C TYR A 166 -14.72 3.19 4.36
N GLN A 167 -15.01 1.89 4.46
CA GLN A 167 -15.85 1.20 3.48
C GLN A 167 -17.35 1.37 3.76
N GLY A 168 -17.72 1.79 4.98
CA GLY A 168 -19.10 1.97 5.39
C GLY A 168 -19.88 0.65 5.38
N ILE A 169 -19.23 -0.46 5.75
CA ILE A 169 -19.81 -1.81 5.74
C ILE A 169 -19.96 -2.36 7.18
N PRO A 170 -20.95 -3.20 7.47
CA PRO A 170 -21.00 -3.96 8.72
C PRO A 170 -19.90 -5.02 8.78
N PHE A 171 -19.62 -5.58 9.96
CA PHE A 171 -18.59 -6.63 10.10
C PHE A 171 -18.92 -7.85 9.25
N ALA A 172 -20.19 -8.27 9.17
CA ALA A 172 -20.65 -9.38 8.34
C ALA A 172 -20.29 -9.26 6.84
N ASP A 173 -20.15 -8.02 6.33
CA ASP A 173 -19.84 -7.76 4.92
C ASP A 173 -18.33 -7.57 4.68
N LEU A 174 -17.49 -7.75 5.70
CA LEU A 174 -16.04 -7.66 5.58
C LEU A 174 -15.49 -8.90 4.86
N THR A 175 -15.54 -8.91 3.53
CA THR A 175 -14.98 -10.03 2.74
C THR A 175 -13.44 -10.00 2.69
N PRO A 176 -12.78 -11.10 2.29
CA PRO A 176 -11.34 -11.10 2.03
C PRO A 176 -10.90 -10.02 1.03
N GLU A 177 -11.69 -9.79 -0.02
CA GLU A 177 -11.43 -8.80 -1.06
C GLU A 177 -11.59 -7.37 -0.51
N ALA A 178 -12.62 -7.13 0.31
CA ALA A 178 -12.83 -5.87 1.00
C ALA A 178 -11.66 -5.54 1.93
N PHE A 179 -11.21 -6.49 2.75
CA PHE A 179 -10.08 -6.28 3.66
C PHE A 179 -8.74 -6.18 2.92
N MET A 180 -8.60 -6.86 1.77
CA MET A 180 -7.43 -6.72 0.90
C MET A 180 -7.36 -5.32 0.28
N ASP A 181 -8.48 -4.75 -0.20
CA ASP A 181 -8.53 -3.37 -0.71
C ASP A 181 -8.04 -2.38 0.35
N TYR A 182 -8.50 -2.51 1.60
CA TYR A 182 -8.02 -1.73 2.74
C TYR A 182 -6.50 -1.82 2.89
N ALA A 183 -5.98 -3.05 2.90
CA ALA A 183 -4.58 -3.30 3.17
C ALA A 183 -3.68 -2.80 2.03
N VAL A 184 -4.11 -2.92 0.76
CA VAL A 184 -3.40 -2.39 -0.42
C VAL A 184 -3.39 -0.86 -0.39
N ARG A 185 -4.55 -0.22 -0.21
CA ARG A 185 -4.64 1.24 -0.19
C ARG A 185 -3.82 1.84 0.93
N THR A 186 -3.89 1.26 2.12
CA THR A 186 -3.10 1.72 3.27
C THR A 186 -1.59 1.69 2.96
N ARG A 187 -1.11 0.61 2.34
CA ARG A 187 0.32 0.51 1.97
C ARG A 187 0.72 1.56 0.95
N ALA A 188 -0.15 1.91 0.01
CA ALA A 188 0.11 2.98 -0.96
C ALA A 188 0.21 4.37 -0.30
N LEU A 189 -0.40 4.56 0.88
CA LEU A 189 -0.33 5.81 1.64
C LEU A 189 0.88 5.89 2.59
N THR A 190 1.57 4.78 2.84
CA THR A 190 2.71 4.74 3.76
C THR A 190 3.99 4.89 2.95
N ASP A 191 4.81 5.90 3.28
CA ASP A 191 6.11 6.09 2.65
C ASP A 191 7.02 4.86 2.88
N ARG A 192 7.86 4.53 1.91
CA ARG A 192 8.77 3.36 1.96
C ARG A 192 9.91 3.56 2.97
N ASN A 193 9.97 4.72 3.60
CA ASN A 193 11.06 5.22 4.44
C ASN A 193 11.11 4.64 5.87
N GLY A 194 10.55 3.45 6.09
CA GLY A 194 10.97 2.59 7.21
C GLY A 194 10.19 2.72 8.52
N GLU A 195 9.14 3.55 8.63
CA GLU A 195 8.18 3.35 9.71
C GLU A 195 7.40 2.05 9.44
N HIS A 196 7.70 1.03 10.24
CA HIS A 196 7.21 -0.36 10.16
C HIS A 196 5.69 -0.56 10.01
N LEU A 197 4.88 0.51 10.11
CA LEU A 197 3.42 0.46 10.06
C LEU A 197 2.94 -0.17 8.75
N GLY A 198 3.41 0.30 7.59
CA GLY A 198 2.99 -0.18 6.26
C GLY A 198 3.30 -1.67 6.01
N LYS A 199 4.37 -2.19 6.62
CA LYS A 199 4.82 -3.58 6.41
C LYS A 199 3.88 -4.60 7.07
N TYR A 200 3.31 -4.27 8.22
CA TYR A 200 2.52 -5.20 9.03
C TYR A 200 1.01 -4.97 8.98
N VAL A 201 0.54 -3.92 8.28
CA VAL A 201 -0.91 -3.62 8.14
C VAL A 201 -1.70 -4.85 7.73
N GLY A 202 -2.69 -5.19 8.55
CA GLY A 202 -3.69 -6.21 8.29
C GLY A 202 -3.18 -7.64 8.39
N HIS A 203 -1.90 -7.91 8.68
CA HIS A 203 -1.38 -9.28 8.68
C HIS A 203 -1.98 -10.14 9.80
N LEU A 204 -1.92 -9.68 11.05
CA LEU A 204 -2.51 -10.39 12.18
C LEU A 204 -4.04 -10.43 12.07
N ALA A 205 -4.67 -9.30 11.71
CA ALA A 205 -6.11 -9.24 11.50
C ALA A 205 -6.59 -10.28 10.48
N TRP A 206 -5.93 -10.41 9.32
CA TRP A 206 -6.28 -11.41 8.31
C TRP A 206 -6.19 -12.83 8.86
N GLN A 207 -5.10 -13.15 9.56
CA GLN A 207 -4.91 -14.50 10.11
C GLN A 207 -5.99 -14.85 11.13
N VAL A 208 -6.38 -13.90 11.98
CA VAL A 208 -7.45 -14.11 12.96
C VAL A 208 -8.83 -14.18 12.27
N LEU A 209 -9.13 -13.31 11.30
CA LEU A 209 -10.38 -13.37 10.51
C LEU A 209 -10.54 -14.71 9.79
N HIS A 210 -9.44 -15.27 9.26
CA HIS A 210 -9.44 -16.62 8.70
C HIS A 210 -9.55 -17.70 9.78
N GLY A 211 -8.77 -17.60 10.87
CA GLY A 211 -8.73 -18.59 11.94
C GLY A 211 -10.06 -18.73 12.70
N CYS A 212 -10.80 -17.64 12.89
CA CYS A 212 -12.12 -17.66 13.53
C CYS A 212 -13.27 -18.00 12.55
N GLY A 213 -12.94 -18.31 11.29
CA GLY A 213 -13.90 -18.71 10.26
C GLY A 213 -14.73 -17.58 9.66
N HIS A 214 -14.42 -16.31 9.95
CA HIS A 214 -15.09 -15.17 9.32
C HIS A 214 -14.77 -15.12 7.81
N PHE A 215 -13.51 -15.33 7.44
CA PHE A 215 -13.16 -15.65 6.06
C PHE A 215 -13.38 -17.13 5.80
N ARG A 216 -14.09 -17.43 4.70
CA ARG A 216 -14.27 -18.79 4.20
C ARG A 216 -12.93 -19.51 4.00
N ALA A 217 -12.91 -20.83 4.20
CA ALA A 217 -11.71 -21.66 4.05
C ALA A 217 -11.09 -21.63 2.63
N SER A 218 -11.83 -21.19 1.61
CA SER A 218 -11.29 -21.00 0.26
C SER A 218 -10.43 -19.74 0.11
N ALA A 219 -10.46 -18.82 1.08
CA ALA A 219 -9.56 -17.68 1.11
C ALA A 219 -8.17 -18.10 1.60
N PRO A 220 -7.08 -17.49 1.11
CA PRO A 220 -5.75 -17.81 1.61
C PRO A 220 -5.64 -17.57 3.13
N PRO A 221 -4.92 -18.42 3.88
CA PRO A 221 -4.82 -18.31 5.35
C PRO A 221 -4.00 -17.10 5.82
N THR A 222 -3.31 -16.42 4.92
CA THR A 222 -2.49 -15.24 5.25
C THR A 222 -2.72 -14.12 4.24
N LEU A 223 -2.67 -12.87 4.72
CA LEU A 223 -2.72 -11.70 3.85
C LEU A 223 -1.57 -11.69 2.84
N ARG A 224 -0.39 -12.22 3.19
CA ARG A 224 0.71 -12.39 2.22
C ARG A 224 0.31 -13.32 1.08
N GLY A 225 -0.39 -14.41 1.37
CA GLY A 225 -0.92 -15.33 0.37
C GLY A 225 -1.98 -14.67 -0.52
N ALA A 226 -2.85 -13.85 0.06
CA ALA A 226 -3.88 -13.12 -0.70
C ALA A 226 -3.32 -11.97 -1.55
N LEU A 227 -2.30 -11.26 -1.04
CA LEU A 227 -1.60 -10.18 -1.76
C LEU A 227 -0.67 -10.70 -2.86
N ARG A 228 -0.44 -12.01 -2.96
CA ARG A 228 0.13 -12.57 -4.18
C ARG A 228 -0.92 -12.39 -5.27
N ALA A 229 -0.84 -11.25 -5.97
CA ALA A 229 -1.50 -11.02 -7.23
C ALA A 229 -1.30 -12.24 -8.15
N PRO A 230 -2.23 -12.54 -9.08
CA PRO A 230 -1.94 -13.51 -10.13
C PRO A 230 -0.56 -13.21 -10.71
N GLN A 231 0.26 -14.25 -10.80
CA GLN A 231 1.62 -14.13 -11.33
C GLN A 231 1.55 -13.37 -12.66
N LEU A 232 2.33 -12.29 -12.77
CA LEU A 232 2.41 -11.54 -14.02
C LEU A 232 2.90 -12.51 -15.09
N THR A 233 2.20 -12.54 -16.21
CA THR A 233 2.76 -13.14 -17.42
C THR A 233 4.04 -12.40 -17.79
N THR A 234 4.96 -13.03 -18.51
CA THR A 234 6.20 -12.39 -19.00
C THR A 234 5.90 -11.13 -19.82
N THR A 235 4.80 -11.14 -20.60
CA THR A 235 4.27 -9.96 -21.30
C THR A 235 3.96 -8.82 -20.33
N GLN A 236 3.18 -9.11 -19.27
CA GLN A 236 2.88 -8.11 -18.23
C GLN A 236 4.13 -7.68 -17.45
N MET A 237 5.13 -8.56 -17.27
CA MET A 237 6.39 -8.19 -16.63
C MET A 237 7.13 -7.11 -17.42
N VAL A 238 7.18 -7.24 -18.75
CA VAL A 238 7.82 -6.27 -19.65
C VAL A 238 6.96 -5.01 -19.82
N ASP A 239 5.64 -5.15 -19.94
CA ASP A 239 4.70 -4.04 -20.18
C ASP A 239 4.56 -3.07 -19.01
N GLN A 240 5.09 -3.41 -17.84
CA GLN A 240 5.27 -2.44 -16.76
C GLN A 240 6.18 -1.27 -17.14
N TYR A 241 6.99 -1.42 -18.20
CA TYR A 241 7.95 -0.43 -18.66
C TYR A 241 7.60 0.03 -20.08
N PRO A 242 7.62 1.36 -20.36
CA PRO A 242 7.20 1.89 -21.65
C PRO A 242 8.31 1.74 -22.72
N VAL A 243 8.64 0.50 -23.08
CA VAL A 243 9.62 0.17 -24.13
C VAL A 243 9.08 0.62 -25.50
N ARG A 244 9.81 1.52 -26.17
CA ARG A 244 9.37 2.12 -27.45
C ARG A 244 9.64 1.18 -28.62
N ASN A 245 10.77 0.50 -28.62
CA ASN A 245 11.16 -0.44 -29.67
C ASN A 245 10.34 -1.73 -29.56
N LYS A 246 9.31 -1.85 -30.39
CA LYS A 246 8.40 -3.02 -30.41
C LYS A 246 9.14 -4.35 -30.70
N PRO A 247 10.07 -4.44 -31.67
CA PRO A 247 10.89 -5.63 -31.85
C PRO A 247 11.65 -6.07 -30.58
N VAL A 248 12.33 -5.16 -29.90
CA VAL A 248 13.10 -5.51 -28.70
C VAL A 248 12.19 -5.82 -27.51
N ARG A 249 11.04 -5.13 -27.38
CA ARG A 249 10.00 -5.54 -26.42
C ARG A 249 9.59 -6.99 -26.63
N GLN A 250 9.34 -7.40 -27.87
CA GLN A 250 8.94 -8.77 -28.19
C GLN A 250 10.07 -9.78 -27.88
N LEU A 251 11.32 -9.43 -28.21
CA LEU A 251 12.50 -10.21 -27.82
C LEU A 251 12.59 -10.43 -26.30
N LEU A 252 12.40 -9.38 -25.49
CA LEU A 252 12.47 -9.50 -24.03
C LEU A 252 11.37 -10.42 -23.48
N ILE A 253 10.17 -10.37 -24.04
CA ILE A 253 9.06 -11.26 -23.67
C ILE A 253 9.40 -12.72 -24.02
N GLU A 254 9.91 -12.97 -25.22
CA GLU A 254 10.31 -14.30 -25.67
C GLU A 254 11.47 -14.86 -24.84
N TYR A 255 12.46 -14.02 -24.54
CA TYR A 255 13.59 -14.35 -23.68
C TYR A 255 13.11 -14.80 -22.29
N LEU A 256 12.25 -14.01 -21.66
CA LEU A 256 11.69 -14.32 -20.33
C LEU A 256 10.79 -15.56 -20.37
N ASN A 257 10.04 -15.79 -21.45
CA ASN A 257 9.23 -17.00 -21.62
C ASN A 257 10.11 -18.26 -21.64
N ARG A 258 11.17 -18.23 -22.43
CA ARG A 258 12.11 -19.36 -22.52
C ARG A 258 12.82 -19.59 -21.18
N ARG A 259 13.31 -18.51 -20.57
CA ARG A 259 14.05 -18.58 -19.30
C ARG A 259 13.17 -19.00 -18.12
N GLY A 260 11.88 -18.64 -18.15
CA GLY A 260 10.92 -19.00 -17.11
C GLY A 260 10.67 -20.50 -16.94
N ALA A 261 11.07 -21.33 -17.91
CA ALA A 261 11.04 -22.79 -17.76
C ALA A 261 12.14 -23.33 -16.82
N GLU A 262 13.20 -22.56 -16.57
CA GLU A 262 14.40 -23.01 -15.83
C GLU A 262 14.53 -22.36 -14.44
N VAL A 263 13.85 -21.24 -14.19
CA VAL A 263 14.02 -20.43 -12.97
C VAL A 263 12.70 -20.23 -12.23
N ASP A 264 12.77 -20.03 -10.91
CA ASP A 264 11.59 -19.71 -10.12
C ASP A 264 11.04 -18.30 -10.46
N TYR A 265 9.77 -18.07 -10.15
CA TYR A 265 9.06 -16.83 -10.47
C TYR A 265 9.72 -15.56 -9.88
N ALA A 266 10.30 -15.64 -8.68
CA ALA A 266 10.92 -14.47 -8.05
C ALA A 266 12.22 -14.10 -8.79
N SER A 267 13.01 -15.10 -9.17
CA SER A 267 14.18 -14.94 -10.03
C SER A 267 13.80 -14.37 -11.40
N LEU A 268 12.74 -14.90 -12.03
CA LEU A 268 12.25 -14.42 -13.32
C LEU A 268 11.78 -12.96 -13.27
N THR A 269 10.99 -12.61 -12.24
CA THR A 269 10.49 -11.24 -12.04
C THR A 269 11.64 -10.25 -11.84
N ARG A 270 12.64 -10.64 -11.04
CA ARG A 270 13.85 -9.82 -10.86
C ARG A 270 14.59 -9.66 -12.18
N GLN A 271 14.78 -10.73 -12.93
CA GLN A 271 15.45 -10.68 -14.21
C GLN A 271 14.74 -9.75 -15.19
N ALA A 272 13.40 -9.84 -15.30
CA ALA A 272 12.59 -8.96 -16.13
C ALA A 272 12.80 -7.48 -15.79
N HIS A 273 12.84 -7.13 -14.50
CA HIS A 273 13.13 -5.77 -14.05
C HIS A 273 14.52 -5.29 -14.48
N LEU A 274 15.55 -6.12 -14.23
CA LEU A 274 16.95 -5.77 -14.52
C LEU A 274 17.18 -5.54 -16.03
N ILE A 275 16.67 -6.43 -16.88
CA ILE A 275 16.92 -6.35 -18.33
C ILE A 275 16.00 -5.33 -19.03
N THR A 276 14.76 -5.18 -18.57
CA THR A 276 13.79 -4.29 -19.25
C THR A 276 13.92 -2.85 -18.79
N LYS A 277 13.88 -2.60 -17.47
CA LYS A 277 13.94 -1.25 -16.94
C LYS A 277 15.37 -0.72 -16.87
N LEU A 278 16.24 -1.45 -16.19
CA LEU A 278 17.57 -0.91 -15.84
C LEU A 278 18.55 -0.98 -17.01
N PHE A 279 18.36 -1.91 -17.94
CA PHE A 279 19.16 -2.01 -19.15
C PHE A 279 18.44 -1.38 -20.36
N TRP A 280 17.45 -2.04 -20.95
CA TRP A 280 16.95 -1.64 -22.27
C TRP A 280 16.28 -0.25 -22.27
N LEU A 281 15.38 0.03 -21.33
CA LEU A 281 14.73 1.34 -21.25
C LEU A 281 15.75 2.47 -21.02
N ALA A 282 16.78 2.23 -20.21
CA ALA A 282 17.87 3.19 -20.01
C ALA A 282 18.68 3.40 -21.31
N ILE A 283 18.94 2.34 -22.07
CA ILE A 283 19.59 2.43 -23.38
C ILE A 283 18.75 3.25 -24.37
N GLU A 284 17.43 3.03 -24.45
CA GLU A 284 16.53 3.82 -25.31
C GLU A 284 16.50 5.31 -24.92
N GLN A 285 16.61 5.61 -23.62
CA GLN A 285 16.69 6.98 -23.11
C GLN A 285 18.02 7.65 -23.47
N LEU A 286 19.13 6.92 -23.48
CA LEU A 286 20.46 7.43 -23.80
C LEU A 286 20.72 7.54 -25.30
N ASN A 287 20.14 6.64 -26.09
CA ASN A 287 20.20 6.60 -27.55
C ASN A 287 18.85 6.13 -28.14
N THR A 288 18.02 7.08 -28.58
CA THR A 288 16.69 6.78 -29.14
C THR A 288 16.75 6.06 -30.49
N GLU A 289 17.87 6.11 -31.20
CA GLU A 289 18.07 5.42 -32.49
C GLU A 289 18.50 3.95 -32.32
N GLN A 290 18.78 3.50 -31.09
CA GLN A 290 19.21 2.12 -30.84
C GLN A 290 18.08 1.13 -31.19
N THR A 291 18.34 0.27 -32.18
CA THR A 291 17.33 -0.64 -32.71
C THR A 291 17.56 -2.11 -32.37
N ASP A 292 18.80 -2.49 -32.03
CA ASP A 292 19.21 -3.87 -31.78
C ASP A 292 20.04 -4.01 -30.48
N LEU A 293 20.49 -5.24 -30.19
CA LEU A 293 21.33 -5.55 -29.04
C LEU A 293 22.83 -5.23 -29.25
N ARG A 294 23.23 -4.65 -30.39
CA ARG A 294 24.64 -4.31 -30.65
C ARG A 294 24.97 -2.95 -30.04
N ILE A 295 25.29 -2.96 -28.75
CA ILE A 295 25.61 -1.74 -27.99
C ILE A 295 27.07 -1.35 -28.23
N SER A 296 27.30 -0.09 -28.61
CA SER A 296 28.65 0.46 -28.77
C SER A 296 29.34 0.62 -27.41
N GLN A 297 30.68 0.61 -27.39
CA GLN A 297 31.44 0.77 -26.15
C GLN A 297 31.15 2.12 -25.45
N GLU A 298 30.91 3.17 -26.24
CA GLU A 298 30.56 4.50 -25.74
C GLU A 298 29.18 4.51 -25.06
N LEU A 299 28.18 3.90 -25.70
CA LEU A 299 26.83 3.79 -25.14
C LEU A 299 26.81 2.93 -23.88
N TYR A 300 27.61 1.85 -23.87
CA TYR A 300 27.83 1.04 -22.67
C TYR A 300 28.42 1.87 -21.51
N ALA A 301 29.44 2.68 -21.76
CA ALA A 301 30.06 3.52 -20.72
C ALA A 301 29.05 4.53 -20.13
N ARG A 302 28.28 5.20 -20.98
CA ARG A 302 27.21 6.11 -20.55
C ARG A 302 26.13 5.40 -19.75
N TRP A 303 25.71 4.22 -20.19
CA TRP A 303 24.76 3.39 -19.44
C TRP A 303 25.33 2.95 -18.09
N ARG A 304 26.63 2.62 -18.04
CA ARG A 304 27.31 2.16 -16.83
C ARG A 304 27.33 3.24 -15.75
N GLU A 305 27.55 4.49 -16.15
CA GLU A 305 27.43 5.67 -15.28
C GLU A 305 25.99 5.88 -14.82
N HIS A 306 25.02 5.77 -15.74
CA HIS A 306 23.59 5.94 -15.43
C HIS A 306 23.10 4.99 -14.34
N ILE A 307 23.53 3.72 -14.35
CA ILE A 307 23.13 2.73 -13.33
C ILE A 307 23.88 2.87 -12.00
N THR A 308 24.71 3.90 -11.79
CA THR A 308 25.35 4.14 -10.47
C THR A 308 24.39 4.77 -9.46
N VAL A 309 23.30 5.38 -9.93
CA VAL A 309 22.33 6.10 -9.12
C VAL A 309 20.95 5.45 -9.23
N CYS A 310 20.17 5.51 -8.15
CA CYS A 310 18.77 5.13 -8.13
C CYS A 310 17.88 6.27 -8.66
N ASP A 311 16.60 5.97 -8.96
CA ASP A 311 15.66 6.99 -9.45
C ASP A 311 15.42 8.13 -8.44
N ASP A 312 15.72 7.90 -7.16
CA ASP A 312 15.62 8.85 -6.05
C ASP A 312 16.90 9.66 -5.80
N GLY A 313 17.94 9.48 -6.63
CA GLY A 313 19.23 10.16 -6.50
C GLY A 313 20.21 9.48 -5.53
N SER A 314 19.84 8.39 -4.87
CA SER A 314 20.74 7.67 -3.96
C SER A 314 21.77 6.77 -4.69
N PRO A 315 22.96 6.52 -4.11
CA PRO A 315 23.92 5.58 -4.69
C PRO A 315 23.37 4.15 -4.77
N ARG A 316 23.49 3.53 -5.94
CA ARG A 316 22.99 2.18 -6.19
C ARG A 316 23.97 1.09 -5.71
N THR A 317 23.46 0.15 -4.92
CA THR A 317 24.24 -0.96 -4.35
C THR A 317 24.18 -2.27 -5.16
N ASP A 318 23.19 -2.44 -6.04
CA ASP A 318 22.93 -3.69 -6.77
C ASP A 318 23.53 -3.74 -8.19
N GLN A 319 24.51 -2.89 -8.49
CA GLN A 319 25.12 -2.75 -9.81
C GLN A 319 25.67 -4.07 -10.38
N ALA A 320 26.33 -4.88 -9.54
CA ALA A 320 26.86 -6.19 -9.97
C ALA A 320 25.73 -7.14 -10.43
N GLY A 321 24.57 -7.07 -9.80
CA GLY A 321 23.39 -7.85 -10.18
C GLY A 321 22.85 -7.46 -11.55
N ILE A 322 22.82 -6.15 -11.85
CA ILE A 322 22.41 -5.64 -13.16
C ILE A 322 23.35 -6.15 -14.25
N LEU A 323 24.66 -5.95 -14.09
CA LEU A 323 25.67 -6.38 -15.06
C LEU A 323 25.61 -7.90 -15.30
N SER A 324 25.45 -8.69 -14.23
CA SER A 324 25.34 -10.15 -14.32
C SER A 324 24.09 -10.57 -15.09
N ALA A 325 22.93 -9.95 -14.84
CA ALA A 325 21.70 -10.26 -15.53
C ALA A 325 21.78 -9.94 -17.03
N VAL A 326 22.32 -8.77 -17.39
CA VAL A 326 22.53 -8.39 -18.81
C VAL A 326 23.48 -9.37 -19.48
N ARG A 327 24.62 -9.65 -18.85
CA ARG A 327 25.61 -10.58 -19.42
C ARG A 327 25.05 -11.99 -19.62
N THR A 328 24.23 -12.46 -18.68
CA THR A 328 23.52 -13.74 -18.79
C THR A 328 22.57 -13.75 -19.97
N MET A 329 21.75 -12.70 -20.14
CA MET A 329 20.84 -12.58 -21.29
C MET A 329 21.57 -12.64 -22.63
N TYR A 330 22.68 -11.91 -22.79
CA TYR A 330 23.47 -11.96 -24.03
C TYR A 330 24.03 -13.36 -24.32
N PHE A 331 24.49 -14.09 -23.29
CA PHE A 331 25.02 -15.43 -23.50
C PHE A 331 23.95 -16.47 -23.76
N ASP A 332 22.82 -16.39 -23.06
CA ASP A 332 21.67 -17.24 -23.32
C ASP A 332 21.21 -17.06 -24.78
N ILE A 333 21.04 -15.81 -25.25
CA ILE A 333 20.63 -15.53 -26.64
C ILE A 333 21.65 -16.07 -27.64
N ASN A 334 22.96 -15.83 -27.42
CA ASN A 334 24.00 -16.34 -28.31
C ASN A 334 24.06 -17.86 -28.33
N LEU A 335 23.84 -18.53 -27.20
CA LEU A 335 23.77 -19.99 -27.13
C LEU A 335 22.51 -20.52 -27.81
N TRP A 336 21.35 -19.90 -27.60
CA TRP A 336 20.12 -20.34 -28.24
C TRP A 336 20.14 -20.09 -29.74
N ALA A 337 20.85 -19.05 -30.22
CA ALA A 337 21.07 -18.81 -31.63
C ALA A 337 21.81 -19.95 -32.35
N THR A 338 22.62 -20.77 -31.65
CA THR A 338 23.25 -21.94 -32.27
C THR A 338 22.32 -23.14 -32.40
N HIS A 339 21.23 -23.19 -31.63
CA HIS A 339 20.31 -24.33 -31.58
C HIS A 339 18.95 -24.04 -32.24
N GLU A 340 18.48 -22.79 -32.18
CA GLU A 340 17.20 -22.29 -32.71
C GLU A 340 17.47 -20.99 -33.52
N PRO A 341 18.26 -21.06 -34.62
CA PRO A 341 18.74 -19.88 -35.35
C PRO A 341 17.61 -19.04 -35.94
N GLU A 342 16.51 -19.66 -36.36
CA GLU A 342 15.33 -19.00 -36.92
C GLU A 342 14.66 -18.01 -35.95
N LYS A 343 14.87 -18.19 -34.63
CA LYS A 343 14.34 -17.28 -33.61
C LYS A 343 15.39 -16.31 -33.08
N TRP A 344 16.59 -16.80 -32.77
CA TRP A 344 17.56 -16.03 -31.97
C TRP A 344 18.74 -15.46 -32.78
N ALA A 345 19.03 -15.97 -33.98
CA ALA A 345 20.22 -15.54 -34.73
C ALA A 345 20.19 -14.05 -35.10
N HIS A 346 19.02 -13.49 -35.39
CA HIS A 346 18.88 -12.06 -35.68
C HIS A 346 19.23 -11.17 -34.47
N TRP A 347 19.08 -11.69 -33.25
CA TRP A 347 19.33 -10.98 -32.00
C TRP A 347 20.73 -11.22 -31.41
N ALA A 348 21.48 -12.18 -31.97
CA ALA A 348 22.81 -12.52 -31.51
C ALA A 348 23.76 -11.32 -31.65
N ALA A 349 24.38 -10.93 -30.53
CA ALA A 349 25.23 -9.75 -30.46
C ALA A 349 26.39 -9.97 -29.47
N PRO A 350 27.54 -9.29 -29.67
CA PRO A 350 28.61 -9.30 -28.69
C PRO A 350 28.13 -8.67 -27.37
N CYS A 351 28.43 -9.31 -26.25
CA CYS A 351 28.05 -8.80 -24.94
C CYS A 351 28.86 -7.53 -24.61
N PRO A 352 28.21 -6.38 -24.32
CA PRO A 352 28.92 -5.12 -24.02
C PRO A 352 29.55 -5.11 -22.63
N VAL A 353 29.18 -6.04 -21.74
CA VAL A 353 29.66 -6.11 -20.35
C VAL A 353 30.95 -6.95 -20.27
N PRO A 354 32.14 -6.38 -20.05
CA PRO A 354 33.37 -7.15 -19.89
C PRO A 354 33.42 -7.89 -18.54
N ARG A 355 34.23 -8.97 -18.48
CA ARG A 355 34.37 -9.78 -17.24
C ARG A 355 35.00 -9.02 -16.07
N SER A 356 35.85 -8.03 -16.36
CA SER A 356 36.53 -7.19 -15.37
C SER A 356 35.56 -6.46 -14.45
N ASP A 357 34.48 -5.93 -15.02
CA ASP A 357 33.60 -4.99 -14.33
C ASP A 357 32.78 -5.67 -13.23
N ILE A 358 32.39 -6.92 -13.45
CA ILE A 358 31.68 -7.74 -12.46
C ILE A 358 32.63 -8.06 -11.28
N ARG A 359 33.87 -8.46 -11.59
CA ARG A 359 34.87 -8.84 -10.58
C ARG A 359 35.26 -7.66 -9.69
N MET A 360 35.41 -6.47 -10.26
CA MET A 360 35.73 -5.26 -9.50
C MET A 360 34.63 -4.94 -8.47
N LEU A 361 33.35 -4.98 -8.85
CA LEU A 361 32.25 -4.67 -7.95
C LEU A 361 32.07 -5.71 -6.83
N MET A 362 32.25 -7.00 -7.14
CA MET A 362 32.19 -8.06 -6.12
C MET A 362 33.29 -7.89 -5.06
N ASN A 363 34.50 -7.51 -5.49
CA ASN A 363 35.62 -7.25 -4.57
C ASN A 363 35.38 -5.98 -3.71
N HIS A 364 34.76 -4.94 -4.28
CA HIS A 364 34.41 -3.73 -3.53
C HIS A 364 33.34 -4.00 -2.46
N CYS A 365 32.28 -4.75 -2.77
CA CYS A 365 31.27 -5.15 -1.79
C CYS A 365 31.86 -6.01 -0.65
N GLN A 366 32.79 -6.91 -0.97
CA GLN A 366 33.43 -7.77 0.02
C GLN A 366 34.36 -6.99 0.96
N ARG A 367 35.01 -5.93 0.46
CA ARG A 367 35.84 -5.02 1.28
C ARG A 367 35.00 -4.10 2.17
N SER A 368 33.87 -3.58 1.70
CA SER A 368 32.97 -2.76 2.53
C SER A 368 32.29 -3.55 3.64
N CYS A 369 32.03 -4.85 3.45
CA CYS A 369 31.46 -5.71 4.50
C CYS A 369 32.50 -6.17 5.55
N ASN A 370 33.79 -6.13 5.23
CA ASN A 370 34.88 -6.58 6.11
C ASN A 370 35.62 -5.42 6.81
N SER A 371 35.14 -4.18 6.69
CA SER A 371 35.64 -3.07 7.50
C SER A 371 35.04 -3.16 8.91
N PRO A 372 35.84 -3.28 9.99
CA PRO A 372 35.31 -3.21 11.33
C PRO A 372 34.83 -1.78 11.59
N GLY A 373 33.54 -1.63 11.89
CA GLY A 373 32.97 -0.40 12.41
C GLY A 373 33.17 -0.26 13.91
#